data_AF-A0A975UCS1-F1
#
_entry.id   AF-A0A975UCS1-F1
#
_cell.length_a   1.000
_cell.length_b   1.000
_cell.length_c   1.000
_cell.angle_alpha   90.00
_cell.angle_beta   90.00
_cell.angle_gamma   90.00
#
_symmetry.space_group_name_H-M   'P 1'
#
loop_
_entity.id
_entity.type
_entity.pdbx_description
1 polymer ?
#
loop_
_entity_poly.entity_id
_entity_poly.type
_entity_poly.pdbx_seq_one_letter_code
_entity_poly.pdbx_strand_id
1 'polypeptide(L)'
;MKLFSIITLLLQLVLIAWAKYYGYMMDMALTKLSSASESEVLKDLVMIKHYQDLDSYLGLATGVVWILFILVAIFKKVLNTKEAQLTIYVPMIASLVAGMF
;
A
#
# COMPACT_ATOMS: atom_id res chain seq x y z
N MET A 1 11.27 11.47 -18.09
CA MET A 1 11.17 10.13 -17.45
C MET A 1 11.68 10.13 -16.02
N LYS A 2 12.88 10.65 -15.72
CA LYS A 2 13.41 10.70 -14.34
C LYS A 2 12.43 11.26 -13.30
N LEU A 3 11.90 12.47 -13.52
CA LEU A 3 10.96 13.10 -12.57
C LEU A 3 9.68 12.28 -12.39
N PHE A 4 9.11 11.77 -13.48
CA PHE A 4 7.92 10.91 -13.46
C PHE A 4 8.18 9.61 -12.67
N SER A 5 9.32 8.96 -12.89
CA SER A 5 9.76 7.79 -12.13
C SER A 5 9.90 8.08 -10.64
N ILE A 6 10.53 9.20 -10.27
CA ILE A 6 10.68 9.59 -8.86
C ILE A 6 9.33 9.83 -8.20
N ILE A 7 8.44 10.61 -8.83
CA ILE A 7 7.10 10.90 -8.29
C ILE A 7 6.30 9.61 -8.13
N THR A 8 6.33 8.75 -9.15
CA THR A 8 5.58 7.49 -9.13
C THR A 8 6.11 6.54 -8.05
N LEU A 9 7.43 6.44 -7.91
CA LEU A 9 8.08 5.65 -6.87
C LEU A 9 7.70 6.14 -5.48
N LEU A 10 7.76 7.46 -5.22
CA LEU A 10 7.37 8.03 -3.93
C LEU A 10 5.90 7.77 -3.62
N LEU A 11 5.02 7.95 -4.62
CA LEU A 11 3.59 7.67 -4.46
C LEU A 11 3.34 6.21 -4.09
N GLN A 12 3.99 5.26 -4.80
CA GLN A 12 3.86 3.83 -4.50
C GLN A 12 4.36 3.50 -3.09
N LEU A 13 5.50 4.06 -2.66
CA LEU A 13 6.03 3.85 -1.32
C LEU A 13 5.11 4.40 -0.23
N VAL A 14 4.52 5.58 -0.44
CA VAL A 14 3.56 6.17 0.50
C VAL A 14 2.30 5.31 0.61
N LEU A 15 1.78 4.81 -0.51
CA LEU A 15 0.61 3.93 -0.50
C LEU A 15 0.90 2.61 0.23
N ILE A 16 2.06 2.00 0.00
CA ILE A 16 2.51 0.78 0.71
C ILE A 16 2.64 1.05 2.21
N ALA A 17 3.26 2.18 2.59
CA ALA A 17 3.44 2.55 3.98
C ALA A 17 2.10 2.78 4.70
N TRP A 18 1.14 3.45 4.03
CA TRP A 18 -0.19 3.65 4.59
C TRP A 18 -1.00 2.36 4.70
N ALA A 19 -0.94 1.48 3.69
CA ALA A 19 -1.58 0.17 3.76
C ALA A 19 -1.10 -0.59 5.02
N LYS A 20 0.21 -0.65 5.21
CA LYS A 20 0.80 -1.29 6.40
C LYS A 20 0.40 -0.60 7.71
N TYR A 21 0.35 0.74 7.73
CA TYR A 21 -0.10 1.50 8.90
C TYR A 21 -1.54 1.14 9.30
N TYR A 22 -2.47 1.10 8.34
CA TYR A 22 -3.86 0.76 8.65
C TYR A 22 -4.03 -0.72 9.00
N GLY A 23 -3.27 -1.62 8.38
CA GLY A 23 -3.20 -3.02 8.81
C GLY A 23 -2.75 -3.16 10.28
N TYR A 24 -1.72 -2.41 10.70
CA TYR A 24 -1.30 -2.39 12.10
C TYR A 24 -2.37 -1.81 13.05
N MET A 25 -3.06 -0.74 12.64
CA MET A 25 -4.18 -0.19 13.41
C MET A 25 -5.33 -1.18 13.56
N MET A 26 -5.62 -1.95 12.50
CA MET A 26 -6.59 -3.03 12.51
C MET A 26 -6.18 -4.13 13.51
N ASP A 27 -4.94 -4.59 13.49
CA ASP A 27 -4.43 -5.63 14.41
C ASP A 27 -4.48 -5.17 15.87
N MET A 28 -4.12 -3.91 16.14
CA MET A 28 -4.26 -3.33 17.48
C MET A 28 -5.73 -3.28 17.93
N ALA A 29 -6.64 -2.89 17.04
CA ALA A 29 -8.06 -2.86 17.34
C ALA A 29 -8.63 -4.27 17.59
N LEU A 30 -8.21 -5.27 16.79
CA LEU A 30 -8.55 -6.68 16.99
C LEU A 30 -8.04 -7.21 18.34
N THR A 31 -6.82 -6.83 18.73
CA THR A 31 -6.25 -7.24 20.02
C THR A 31 -7.06 -6.65 21.18
N LYS A 32 -7.48 -5.38 21.06
CA LYS A 32 -8.32 -4.70 22.07
C LYS A 32 -9.73 -5.26 22.14
N LEU A 33 -10.27 -5.73 21.02
CA LEU A 33 -11.62 -6.32 20.96
C LEU A 33 -11.75 -7.52 21.91
N SER A 34 -10.67 -8.28 22.12
CA SER A 34 -10.66 -9.44 23.03
C SER A 34 -10.89 -9.08 24.51
N SER A 35 -10.69 -7.82 24.89
CA SER A 35 -10.87 -7.31 26.26
C SER A 35 -11.91 -6.20 26.38
N ALA A 36 -12.65 -5.90 25.31
CA ALA A 36 -13.66 -4.85 25.26
C ALA A 36 -14.98 -5.29 25.92
N SER A 37 -15.69 -4.33 26.53
CA SER A 37 -17.04 -4.54 27.05
C SER A 37 -18.07 -4.62 25.91
N GLU A 38 -19.17 -5.36 26.07
CA GLU A 38 -20.19 -5.58 25.01
C GLU A 38 -20.69 -4.30 24.33
N SER A 39 -20.73 -3.16 25.04
CA SER A 39 -21.15 -1.87 24.50
C SER A 39 -20.11 -1.22 23.57
N GLU A 40 -18.83 -1.60 23.69
CA GLU A 40 -17.72 -1.09 22.89
C GLU A 40 -17.39 -2.00 21.69
N VAL A 41 -17.76 -3.30 21.77
CA VAL A 41 -17.53 -4.31 20.71
C VAL A 41 -18.06 -3.85 19.35
N LEU A 42 -19.28 -3.29 19.29
CA LEU A 42 -19.87 -2.85 18.02
C LEU A 42 -19.07 -1.70 17.39
N LYS A 43 -18.60 -0.76 18.22
CA LYS A 43 -17.81 0.39 17.77
C LYS A 43 -16.44 -0.04 17.27
N ASP A 44 -15.79 -0.94 17.99
CA ASP A 44 -14.47 -1.47 17.61
C ASP A 44 -14.56 -2.32 16.33
N LEU A 45 -15.62 -3.11 16.15
CA LEU A 45 -15.86 -3.85 14.90
C LEU A 45 -16.02 -2.92 13.69
N VAL A 46 -16.74 -1.79 13.84
CA VAL A 46 -16.85 -0.79 12.77
C VAL A 46 -15.48 -0.18 12.44
N MET A 47 -14.67 0.09 13.45
CA MET A 47 -13.31 0.62 13.24
C MET A 47 -12.38 -0.38 12.55
N ILE A 48 -12.41 -1.64 12.96
CA ILE A 48 -11.65 -2.73 12.34
C ILE A 48 -12.01 -2.85 10.86
N LYS A 49 -13.31 -2.88 10.55
CA LYS A 49 -13.79 -2.92 9.16
C LYS A 49 -13.31 -1.70 8.36
N HIS A 50 -13.37 -0.51 8.95
CA HIS A 50 -12.90 0.71 8.30
C HIS A 50 -11.40 0.65 7.95
N TYR A 51 -10.56 0.16 8.87
CA TYR A 51 -9.12 -0.03 8.60
C TYR A 51 -8.86 -1.10 7.54
N GLN A 52 -9.64 -2.18 7.55
CA GLN A 52 -9.56 -3.23 6.53
C GLN A 52 -9.93 -2.70 5.14
N ASP A 53 -10.99 -1.91 5.03
CA ASP A 53 -11.41 -1.28 3.78
C ASP A 53 -10.33 -0.31 3.26
N LEU A 54 -9.74 0.50 4.15
CA LEU A 54 -8.63 1.40 3.82
C LEU A 54 -7.40 0.65 3.30
N ASP A 55 -6.97 -0.41 3.99
CA ASP A 55 -5.85 -1.25 3.55
C ASP A 55 -6.11 -1.83 2.15
N SER A 56 -7.32 -2.36 1.93
CA SER A 56 -7.73 -2.92 0.64
C SER A 56 -7.71 -1.87 -0.48
N TYR A 57 -8.26 -0.67 -0.23
CA TYR A 57 -8.27 0.40 -1.23
C TYR A 57 -6.87 0.93 -1.56
N LEU A 58 -5.99 1.03 -0.56
CA LEU A 58 -4.60 1.44 -0.76
C LEU A 58 -3.79 0.39 -1.53
N GLY A 59 -4.03 -0.90 -1.26
CA GLY A 59 -3.47 -1.99 -2.05
C GLY A 59 -3.89 -1.92 -3.52
N LEU A 60 -5.19 -1.72 -3.78
CA LEU A 60 -5.71 -1.53 -5.14
C LEU A 60 -5.12 -0.29 -5.82
N ALA A 61 -5.06 0.84 -5.13
CA ALA A 61 -4.48 2.08 -5.65
C ALA A 61 -3.00 1.89 -6.02
N THR A 62 -2.23 1.18 -5.18
CA THR A 62 -0.83 0.83 -5.46
C THR A 62 -0.71 0.02 -6.75
N GLY A 63 -1.56 -1.00 -6.91
CA GLY A 63 -1.61 -1.82 -8.13
C GLY A 63 -1.93 -1.01 -9.39
N VAL A 64 -2.91 -0.11 -9.32
CA VAL A 64 -3.28 0.77 -10.44
C VAL A 64 -2.13 1.68 -10.83
N VAL A 65 -1.48 2.35 -9.86
CA VAL A 65 -0.33 3.23 -10.12
C VAL A 65 0.82 2.45 -10.76
N TRP A 66 1.07 1.21 -10.32
CA TRP A 66 2.09 0.34 -10.89
C TRP A 66 1.80 -0.06 -12.34
N ILE A 67 0.56 -0.45 -12.65
CA ILE A 67 0.15 -0.78 -14.03
C ILE A 67 0.30 0.46 -14.94
N LEU A 68 -0.17 1.63 -14.48
CA LEU A 68 -0.04 2.88 -15.24
C LEU A 68 1.43 3.22 -15.51
N PHE A 69 2.32 3.04 -14.52
CA PHE A 69 3.74 3.25 -14.71
C PHE A 69 4.32 2.35 -15.82
N ILE A 70 4.00 1.05 -15.79
CA ILE A 70 4.47 0.09 -16.79
C ILE A 70 3.99 0.46 -18.18
N LEU A 71 2.70 0.80 -18.33
CA LEU A 71 2.15 1.24 -19.61
C LEU A 71 2.93 2.44 -20.15
N VAL A 72 3.15 3.47 -19.32
CA VAL A 72 3.92 4.66 -19.71
C VAL A 72 5.37 4.30 -20.07
N ALA A 73 6.01 3.41 -19.32
CA ALA A 73 7.37 2.95 -19.59
C ALA A 73 7.50 2.16 -20.90
N ILE A 74 6.51 1.32 -21.22
CA ILE A 74 6.41 0.58 -22.49
C ILE A 74 6.21 1.55 -23.65
N PHE A 75 5.20 2.45 -23.57
CA PHE A 75 4.90 3.39 -24.65
C PHE A 75 6.06 4.34 -24.95
N LYS A 76 6.82 4.73 -23.91
CA LYS A 76 8.02 5.57 -24.06
C LYS A 76 9.29 4.77 -24.36
N LYS A 77 9.23 3.43 -24.42
CA LYS A 77 10.36 2.52 -24.66
C LYS A 77 11.54 2.72 -23.70
N VAL A 78 11.25 2.97 -22.41
CA VAL A 78 12.28 3.27 -21.39
C VAL A 78 12.42 2.22 -20.29
N LEU A 79 11.81 1.04 -20.46
CA LEU A 79 11.87 -0.06 -19.49
C LEU A 79 13.30 -0.46 -19.09
N ASN A 80 14.26 -0.34 -20.01
CA ASN A 80 15.67 -0.71 -19.75
C ASN A 80 16.48 0.40 -19.05
N THR A 81 15.86 1.53 -18.71
CA THR A 81 16.53 2.60 -17.96
C THR A 81 16.59 2.26 -16.48
N LYS A 82 17.67 2.69 -15.81
CA LYS A 82 17.87 2.45 -14.37
C LYS A 82 16.72 3.00 -13.54
N GLU A 83 16.19 4.15 -13.93
CA GLU A 83 15.07 4.81 -13.25
C GLU A 83 13.77 4.01 -13.38
N ALA A 84 13.49 3.45 -14.56
CA ALA A 84 12.31 2.61 -14.76
C ALA A 84 12.41 1.29 -13.99
N GLN A 85 13.57 0.65 -14.01
CA GLN A 85 13.84 -0.55 -13.24
C GLN A 85 13.69 -0.30 -11.73
N LEU A 86 14.26 0.78 -11.20
CA LEU A 86 14.08 1.15 -9.79
C LEU A 86 12.62 1.38 -9.43
N THR A 87 11.87 2.06 -10.30
CA THR A 87 10.43 2.33 -10.06
C THR A 87 9.59 1.04 -10.11
N ILE A 88 10.05 -0.01 -10.77
CA ILE A 88 9.35 -1.32 -10.79
C ILE A 88 9.76 -2.17 -9.58
N TYR A 89 11.06 -2.33 -9.35
CA TYR A 89 11.58 -3.28 -8.37
C TYR A 89 11.51 -2.79 -6.93
N VAL A 90 11.73 -1.50 -6.67
CA VAL A 90 11.73 -0.97 -5.30
C VAL A 90 10.36 -1.14 -4.62
N PRO A 91 9.22 -0.77 -5.24
CA PRO A 91 7.91 -1.03 -4.65
C PRO A 91 7.62 -2.52 -4.47
N MET A 92 8.01 -3.38 -5.41
CA MET A 92 7.82 -4.83 -5.28
C MET A 92 8.56 -5.38 -4.05
N ILE A 93 9.82 -4.99 -3.86
CA ILE A 93 10.61 -5.39 -2.69
C ILE A 93 10.01 -4.79 -1.42
N ALA A 94 9.62 -3.52 -1.44
CA ALA A 94 9.02 -2.86 -0.29
C ALA A 94 7.70 -3.53 0.13
N SER A 95 6.83 -3.88 -0.82
CA SER A 95 5.60 -4.63 -0.57
C SER A 95 5.87 -6.03 -0.01
N LEU A 96 6.87 -6.74 -0.54
CA LEU A 96 7.29 -8.05 0.00
C LEU A 96 7.77 -7.92 1.44
N VAL A 97 8.66 -6.98 1.72
CA VAL A 97 9.16 -6.72 3.08
C VAL A 97 8.00 -6.34 4.00
N ALA A 98 7.13 -5.43 3.58
CA ALA A 98 6.00 -4.98 4.39
C ALA A 98 4.96 -6.09 4.65
N GLY A 99 4.83 -7.07 3.76
CA GLY A 99 3.93 -8.22 3.91
C GLY A 99 4.55 -9.44 4.63
N MET A 100 5.88 -9.46 4.82
CA MET A 100 6.58 -10.51 5.60
C MET A 100 6.59 -10.24 7.11
N PHE A 101 6.40 -8.97 7.50
CA PHE A 101 6.16 -8.53 8.88
C PHE A 101 4.69 -8.12 9.02
#